data_AF-A0A9E5TN84-F1
#
_entry.id   AF-A0A9E5TN84-F1
#
_cell.length_a   1.000
_cell.length_b   1.000
_cell.length_c   1.000
_cell.angle_alpha   90.00
_cell.angle_beta   90.00
_cell.angle_gamma   90.00
#
_symmetry.space_group_name_H-M   'P 1'
#
loop_
_entity.id
_entity.type
_entity.pdbx_description
1 polymer ?
#
loop_
_entity_poly.entity_id
_entity_poly.type
_entity_poly.pdbx_seq_one_letter_code
_entity_poly.pdbx_strand_id
1 'polypeptide(L)'
;MRKTVTMSAWLIVPLVAVLGLALGACTDDEVFVERPAFDQPTDEVNRFLGYVGDPADKLPSCGNCHATFLGQWRGHGHSDAWAGLQSSDHAASYCEPCHTVSENGNPAEGDAGWVATGDERYLDVQCESCHGTGWEHVNDPAVETAPLCSVLADETATTGCGECHAGTHHPFVEQWSVSAHGNTSSYARGRADCQECHEGRVALEQKFAEQGNYLEKDGAETQSIFCVVCHDSHGSSFEANLRAPIDVASPDHLCIRCHSNRGTPPSDHGAHGAQGLLLLQDDIGWIPGGFEGPEPPAHG
;
A
#
# COMPACT_ATOMS: atom_id res chain seq x y z
N MET A 1 -91.40 -28.47 -24.53
CA MET A 1 -91.34 -27.02 -24.25
C MET A 1 -89.94 -26.66 -23.77
N ARG A 2 -89.53 -25.40 -24.03
CA ARG A 2 -88.19 -24.79 -23.94
C ARG A 2 -87.43 -24.91 -22.59
N LYS A 3 -86.09 -25.06 -22.76
CA LYS A 3 -84.91 -24.50 -22.02
C LYS A 3 -84.67 -24.99 -20.57
N THR A 4 -83.59 -25.74 -20.27
CA THR A 4 -82.19 -25.31 -19.94
C THR A 4 -82.13 -24.18 -18.91
N VAL A 5 -81.38 -24.24 -17.80
CA VAL A 5 -79.90 -24.40 -17.72
C VAL A 5 -79.48 -25.04 -16.38
N THR A 6 -78.47 -25.90 -16.49
CA THR A 6 -77.62 -26.53 -15.47
C THR A 6 -76.63 -25.55 -14.85
N MET A 7 -76.36 -25.63 -13.53
CA MET A 7 -75.03 -25.36 -12.99
C MET A 7 -74.70 -26.30 -11.84
N SER A 8 -73.55 -26.94 -11.99
CA SER A 8 -73.00 -28.02 -11.20
C SER A 8 -72.53 -27.55 -9.83
N ALA A 9 -72.97 -28.26 -8.79
CA ALA A 9 -72.15 -28.47 -7.60
C ALA A 9 -70.92 -29.32 -7.98
N TRP A 10 -69.97 -29.51 -7.08
CA TRP A 10 -68.71 -30.27 -7.27
C TRP A 10 -67.56 -29.43 -7.83
N LEU A 11 -66.76 -28.83 -6.93
CA LEU A 11 -65.30 -28.61 -7.00
C LEU A 11 -64.88 -27.53 -5.98
N ILE A 12 -64.98 -27.78 -4.66
CA ILE A 12 -64.41 -26.85 -3.65
C ILE A 12 -63.55 -27.57 -2.59
N VAL A 13 -63.24 -28.88 -2.72
CA VAL A 13 -62.56 -29.61 -1.62
C VAL A 13 -61.32 -30.42 -2.03
N PRO A 14 -60.35 -29.87 -2.80
CA PRO A 14 -58.98 -30.32 -2.55
C PRO A 14 -57.93 -29.21 -2.48
N LEU A 15 -58.31 -27.93 -2.42
CA LEU A 15 -57.33 -26.84 -2.41
C LEU A 15 -56.76 -26.52 -1.02
N VAL A 16 -57.51 -26.76 0.05
CA VAL A 16 -57.09 -26.41 1.42
C VAL A 16 -56.11 -27.44 2.01
N ALA A 17 -56.20 -28.71 1.62
CA ALA A 17 -55.31 -29.76 2.12
C ALA A 17 -53.91 -29.72 1.48
N VAL A 18 -53.79 -29.26 0.22
CA VAL A 18 -52.50 -29.13 -0.46
C VAL A 18 -51.74 -27.89 0.03
N LEU A 19 -52.44 -26.81 0.41
CA LEU A 19 -51.82 -25.60 0.94
C LEU A 19 -51.27 -25.77 2.38
N GLY A 20 -51.91 -26.62 3.19
CA GLY A 20 -51.44 -26.91 4.56
C GLY A 20 -50.17 -27.78 4.63
N LEU A 21 -49.91 -28.60 3.60
CA LEU A 21 -48.69 -29.42 3.50
C LEU A 21 -47.48 -28.64 2.97
N ALA A 22 -47.70 -27.53 2.26
CA ALA A 22 -46.62 -26.68 1.76
C ALA A 22 -46.05 -25.71 2.82
N LEU A 23 -46.76 -25.49 3.93
CA LEU A 23 -46.33 -24.58 5.00
C LEU A 23 -45.53 -25.26 6.13
N GLY A 24 -45.45 -26.59 6.14
CA GLY A 24 -44.73 -27.35 7.17
C GLY A 24 -43.34 -27.86 6.74
N ALA A 25 -42.91 -27.57 5.51
CA ALA A 25 -41.68 -28.12 4.91
C ALA A 25 -40.56 -27.08 4.70
N CYS A 26 -40.79 -25.81 5.09
CA CYS A 26 -39.74 -24.82 5.22
C CYS A 26 -39.36 -24.75 6.70
N THR A 27 -38.67 -25.77 7.20
CA THR A 27 -37.79 -25.52 8.35
C THR A 27 -36.61 -24.75 7.77
N ASP A 28 -36.53 -23.46 8.09
CA ASP A 28 -35.31 -22.68 7.89
C ASP A 28 -34.26 -23.27 8.86
N ASP A 29 -33.71 -24.42 8.48
CA ASP A 29 -32.55 -24.99 9.13
C ASP A 29 -31.38 -24.10 8.73
N GLU A 30 -31.21 -22.97 9.43
CA GLU A 30 -30.01 -22.16 9.37
C GLU A 30 -28.86 -23.01 9.89
N VAL A 31 -28.17 -23.66 8.97
CA VAL A 31 -26.91 -24.32 9.26
C VAL A 31 -25.88 -23.22 9.47
N PHE A 32 -25.62 -22.88 10.72
CA PHE A 32 -24.46 -22.10 11.11
C PHE A 32 -23.21 -22.94 10.82
N VAL A 33 -22.68 -22.81 9.60
CA VAL A 33 -21.36 -23.32 9.27
C VAL A 33 -20.37 -22.31 9.83
N GLU A 34 -19.66 -22.67 10.89
CA GLU A 34 -18.41 -22.00 11.25
C GLU A 34 -17.43 -22.22 10.09
N ARG A 35 -17.40 -21.27 9.13
CA ARG A 35 -16.29 -21.17 8.21
C ARG A 35 -15.11 -20.60 9.00
N PRO A 36 -13.92 -21.17 8.86
CA PRO A 36 -12.70 -20.48 9.26
C PRO A 36 -12.73 -19.07 8.67
N ALA A 37 -12.34 -18.07 9.47
CA ALA A 37 -12.35 -16.67 9.03
C ALA A 37 -11.41 -16.43 7.82
N PHE A 38 -10.46 -17.35 7.60
CA PHE A 38 -9.46 -17.30 6.54
C PHE A 38 -9.27 -18.69 5.92
N ASP A 39 -8.98 -18.72 4.62
CA ASP A 39 -8.61 -19.94 3.93
C ASP A 39 -7.25 -20.44 4.44
N GLN A 40 -7.04 -21.76 4.45
CA GLN A 40 -5.74 -22.31 4.81
C GLN A 40 -4.70 -21.90 3.75
N PRO A 41 -3.48 -21.50 4.17
CA PRO A 41 -2.36 -21.24 3.27
C PRO A 41 -2.06 -22.47 2.42
N THR A 42 -1.77 -22.26 1.14
CA THR A 42 -1.25 -23.32 0.27
C THR A 42 0.26 -23.44 0.37
N ASP A 43 0.94 -22.36 0.75
CA ASP A 43 2.30 -22.40 1.28
C ASP A 43 2.27 -22.87 2.76
N GLU A 44 2.32 -24.18 3.00
CA GLU A 44 2.25 -24.75 4.36
C GLU A 44 3.47 -24.41 5.23
N VAL A 45 4.59 -24.02 4.61
CA VAL A 45 5.85 -23.74 5.28
C VAL A 45 5.88 -22.29 5.77
N ASN A 46 5.70 -21.32 4.86
CA ASN A 46 5.78 -19.90 5.18
C ASN A 46 4.43 -19.29 5.57
N ARG A 47 3.32 -19.98 5.24
CA ARG A 47 1.95 -19.63 5.65
C ARG A 47 1.46 -18.28 5.16
N PHE A 48 1.80 -17.91 3.94
CA PHE A 48 1.21 -16.73 3.29
C PHE A 48 -0.28 -16.97 3.02
N LEU A 49 -1.10 -15.98 3.33
CA LEU A 49 -2.56 -16.04 3.17
C LEU A 49 -2.99 -15.80 1.72
N GLY A 50 -2.48 -14.75 1.09
CA GLY A 50 -2.86 -14.31 -0.25
C GLY A 50 -4.30 -13.79 -0.35
N TYR A 51 -4.83 -13.81 -1.58
CA TYR A 51 -6.22 -13.49 -1.90
C TYR A 51 -7.21 -14.48 -1.29
N VAL A 52 -8.39 -13.96 -0.93
CA VAL A 52 -9.56 -14.76 -0.56
C VAL A 52 -10.46 -14.90 -1.79
N GLY A 53 -10.76 -16.13 -2.19
CA GLY A 53 -11.63 -16.39 -3.33
C GLY A 53 -10.95 -16.10 -4.68
N ASP A 54 -11.64 -15.37 -5.56
CA ASP A 54 -11.15 -15.07 -6.91
C ASP A 54 -10.14 -13.91 -6.88
N PRO A 55 -8.88 -14.09 -7.36
CA PRO A 55 -7.90 -13.01 -7.46
C PRO A 55 -8.38 -11.77 -8.24
N ALA A 56 -9.34 -11.93 -9.17
CA ALA A 56 -9.94 -10.83 -9.90
C ALA A 56 -10.70 -9.84 -8.99
N ASP A 57 -11.14 -10.27 -7.81
CA ASP A 57 -11.80 -9.43 -6.83
C ASP A 57 -10.82 -8.54 -6.03
N LYS A 58 -9.51 -8.75 -6.19
CA LYS A 58 -8.42 -8.01 -5.53
C LYS A 58 -8.61 -7.92 -4.02
N LEU A 59 -9.00 -9.02 -3.38
CA LEU A 59 -9.32 -9.07 -1.94
C LEU A 59 -8.27 -9.89 -1.16
N PRO A 60 -7.09 -9.30 -0.82
CA PRO A 60 -6.13 -9.97 0.04
C PRO A 60 -6.77 -10.20 1.41
N SER A 61 -6.41 -11.29 2.07
CA SER A 61 -6.98 -11.70 3.37
C SER A 61 -6.95 -10.58 4.42
N CYS A 62 -5.90 -9.77 4.43
CA CYS A 62 -5.73 -8.62 5.32
C CYS A 62 -6.85 -7.58 5.17
N GLY A 63 -7.38 -7.43 3.94
CA GLY A 63 -8.42 -6.47 3.59
C GLY A 63 -9.78 -6.74 4.25
N ASN A 64 -10.00 -7.95 4.78
CA ASN A 64 -11.21 -8.28 5.53
C ASN A 64 -11.35 -7.46 6.84
N CYS A 65 -10.22 -7.06 7.43
CA CYS A 65 -10.20 -6.21 8.64
C CYS A 65 -9.65 -4.80 8.34
N HIS A 66 -8.70 -4.68 7.42
CA HIS A 66 -8.00 -3.42 7.10
C HIS A 66 -8.58 -2.74 5.84
N ALA A 67 -9.89 -2.47 5.86
CA ALA A 67 -10.62 -1.97 4.69
C ALA A 67 -10.10 -0.63 4.14
N THR A 68 -9.57 0.25 4.99
CA THR A 68 -8.99 1.53 4.55
C THR A 68 -7.79 1.31 3.65
N PHE A 69 -6.81 0.51 4.11
CA PHE A 69 -5.61 0.21 3.34
C PHE A 69 -5.91 -0.61 2.08
N LEU A 70 -6.88 -1.53 2.17
CA LEU A 70 -7.37 -2.26 0.99
C LEU A 70 -7.89 -1.31 -0.09
N GLY A 71 -8.74 -0.35 0.29
CA GLY A 71 -9.34 0.60 -0.63
C GLY A 71 -8.30 1.47 -1.33
N GLN A 72 -7.24 1.85 -0.61
CA GLN A 72 -6.11 2.58 -1.18
C GLN A 72 -5.28 1.67 -2.11
N TRP A 73 -4.88 0.48 -1.66
CA TRP A 73 -3.94 -0.37 -2.38
C TRP A 73 -4.48 -0.81 -3.74
N ARG A 74 -5.78 -1.13 -3.81
CA ARG A 74 -6.49 -1.50 -5.05
C ARG A 74 -6.44 -0.46 -6.17
N GLY A 75 -6.13 0.79 -5.84
CA GLY A 75 -6.08 1.88 -6.81
C GLY A 75 -4.73 2.03 -7.52
N HIS A 76 -3.73 1.19 -7.21
CA HIS A 76 -2.34 1.49 -7.53
C HIS A 76 -1.58 0.30 -8.13
N GLY A 77 -0.43 0.59 -8.72
CA GLY A 77 0.31 -0.37 -9.56
C GLY A 77 0.66 -1.70 -8.88
N HIS A 78 0.83 -1.74 -7.55
CA HIS A 78 1.08 -3.00 -6.83
C HIS A 78 -0.09 -3.98 -6.92
N SER A 79 -1.34 -3.51 -6.92
CA SER A 79 -2.50 -4.38 -7.08
C SER A 79 -2.69 -4.92 -8.49
N ASP A 80 -1.99 -4.36 -9.49
CA ASP A 80 -2.02 -4.79 -10.89
C ASP A 80 -0.66 -5.31 -11.38
N ALA A 81 0.27 -5.58 -10.46
CA ALA A 81 1.64 -5.91 -10.80
C ALA A 81 1.74 -7.13 -11.72
N TRP A 82 0.93 -8.17 -11.48
CA TRP A 82 0.94 -9.37 -12.32
C TRP A 82 0.44 -9.08 -13.72
N ALA A 83 -0.70 -8.39 -13.84
CA ALA A 83 -1.26 -8.01 -15.13
C ALA A 83 -0.30 -7.12 -15.92
N GLY A 84 0.37 -6.18 -15.23
CA GLY A 84 1.43 -5.34 -15.78
C GLY A 84 2.57 -6.17 -16.37
N LEU A 85 3.11 -7.13 -15.60
CA LEU A 85 4.15 -8.04 -16.07
C LEU A 85 3.70 -8.82 -17.31
N GLN A 86 2.53 -9.45 -17.25
CA GLN A 86 2.02 -10.28 -18.34
C GLN A 86 1.77 -9.48 -19.62
N SER A 87 1.48 -8.18 -19.52
CA SER A 87 1.27 -7.28 -20.65
C SER A 87 2.56 -6.70 -21.26
N SER A 88 3.72 -6.94 -20.64
CA SER A 88 4.98 -6.27 -21.00
C SER A 88 5.70 -6.82 -22.24
N ASP A 89 5.22 -7.92 -22.84
CA ASP A 89 5.92 -8.73 -23.88
C ASP A 89 7.31 -9.28 -23.46
N HIS A 90 7.74 -9.02 -22.22
CA HIS A 90 9.05 -9.39 -21.68
C HIS A 90 8.96 -10.21 -20.38
N ALA A 91 7.77 -10.70 -20.05
CA ALA A 91 7.55 -11.54 -18.88
C ALA A 91 8.47 -12.76 -18.87
N ALA A 92 9.15 -12.97 -17.76
CA ALA A 92 10.03 -14.10 -17.54
C ALA A 92 9.94 -14.54 -16.07
N SER A 93 10.29 -15.80 -15.79
CA SER A 93 10.14 -16.38 -14.46
C SER A 93 10.93 -15.65 -13.37
N TYR A 94 12.05 -15.02 -13.72
CA TYR A 94 12.83 -14.21 -12.77
C TYR A 94 12.15 -12.88 -12.40
N CYS A 95 11.10 -12.47 -13.11
CA CYS A 95 10.29 -11.30 -12.79
C CYS A 95 9.18 -11.63 -11.79
N GLU A 96 8.74 -12.89 -11.74
CA GLU A 96 7.58 -13.32 -10.96
C GLU A 96 7.71 -13.01 -9.45
N PRO A 97 8.86 -13.21 -8.79
CA PRO A 97 9.02 -12.86 -7.36
C PRO A 97 8.71 -11.39 -7.06
N CYS A 98 9.03 -10.47 -7.97
CA CYS A 98 8.77 -9.04 -7.77
C CYS A 98 7.34 -8.60 -8.14
N HIS A 99 6.55 -9.50 -8.74
CA HIS A 99 5.21 -9.21 -9.28
C HIS A 99 4.12 -10.09 -8.63
N THR A 100 4.46 -10.79 -7.57
CA THR A 100 3.60 -11.69 -6.80
C THR A 100 3.90 -11.54 -5.30
N VAL A 101 3.17 -12.25 -4.45
CA VAL A 101 3.59 -12.54 -3.09
C VAL A 101 4.63 -13.65 -3.14
N SER A 102 5.86 -13.33 -2.77
CA SER A 102 6.98 -14.27 -2.67
C SER A 102 7.86 -13.94 -1.46
N GLU A 103 9.08 -14.47 -1.41
CA GLU A 103 10.12 -14.12 -0.45
C GLU A 103 10.68 -12.71 -0.59
N ASN A 104 10.49 -12.05 -1.74
CA ASN A 104 11.06 -10.74 -2.00
C ASN A 104 10.34 -9.64 -1.20
N GLY A 105 11.13 -8.74 -0.63
CA GLY A 105 10.64 -7.51 0.03
C GLY A 105 10.15 -7.68 1.46
N ASN A 106 10.06 -8.91 1.96
CA ASN A 106 9.60 -9.24 3.31
C ASN A 106 10.61 -10.14 4.04
N PRO A 107 10.41 -10.43 5.34
CA PRO A 107 11.38 -11.20 6.13
C PRO A 107 11.44 -12.73 5.85
N ALA A 108 10.69 -13.25 4.88
CA ALA A 108 10.70 -14.69 4.58
C ALA A 108 12.07 -15.15 4.06
N GLU A 109 12.44 -16.39 4.38
CA GLU A 109 13.70 -17.00 3.94
C GLU A 109 13.41 -18.17 3.00
N GLY A 110 14.02 -18.14 1.80
CA GLY A 110 13.80 -19.16 0.76
C GLY A 110 12.45 -19.01 0.05
N ASP A 111 12.21 -19.85 -0.96
CA ASP A 111 11.02 -19.77 -1.81
C ASP A 111 9.72 -19.69 -0.99
N ALA A 112 8.88 -18.70 -1.28
CA ALA A 112 7.59 -18.50 -0.62
C ALA A 112 6.48 -18.12 -1.59
N GLY A 113 5.23 -18.24 -1.15
CA GLY A 113 4.05 -17.78 -1.89
C GLY A 113 3.98 -18.36 -3.30
N TRP A 114 3.94 -17.48 -4.32
CA TRP A 114 3.89 -17.89 -5.73
C TRP A 114 5.09 -18.75 -6.13
N VAL A 115 6.30 -18.39 -5.73
CA VAL A 115 7.52 -19.12 -6.11
C VAL A 115 7.49 -20.56 -5.59
N ALA A 116 6.98 -20.74 -4.36
CA ALA A 116 6.87 -22.06 -3.75
C ALA A 116 5.71 -22.91 -4.28
N THR A 117 4.61 -22.29 -4.72
CA THR A 117 3.33 -23.00 -4.93
C THR A 117 2.73 -22.88 -6.33
N GLY A 118 2.99 -21.79 -7.05
CA GLY A 118 2.29 -21.43 -8.29
C GLY A 118 0.79 -21.15 -8.12
N ASP A 119 0.32 -20.87 -6.89
CA ASP A 119 -1.10 -20.62 -6.61
C ASP A 119 -1.49 -19.17 -6.95
N GLU A 120 -2.54 -19.02 -7.75
CA GLU A 120 -3.04 -17.72 -8.22
C GLU A 120 -3.50 -16.79 -7.08
N ARG A 121 -3.72 -17.31 -5.86
CA ARG A 121 -3.98 -16.47 -4.69
C ARG A 121 -2.83 -15.53 -4.36
N TYR A 122 -1.62 -15.81 -4.84
CA TYR A 122 -0.41 -15.02 -4.59
C TYR A 122 -0.09 -14.05 -5.73
N LEU A 123 -0.98 -13.87 -6.71
CA LEU A 123 -0.75 -12.89 -7.78
C LEU A 123 -0.75 -11.46 -7.25
N ASP A 124 0.00 -10.59 -7.93
CA ASP A 124 0.21 -9.18 -7.58
C ASP A 124 1.07 -8.95 -6.32
N VAL A 125 1.52 -7.71 -6.12
CA VAL A 125 2.27 -7.32 -4.93
C VAL A 125 1.27 -6.97 -3.83
N GLN A 126 0.98 -7.93 -2.96
CA GLN A 126 -0.02 -7.79 -1.90
C GLN A 126 0.60 -7.30 -0.58
N CYS A 127 -0.22 -7.25 0.48
CA CYS A 127 0.22 -6.83 1.81
C CYS A 127 1.43 -7.64 2.32
N GLU A 128 1.38 -8.95 2.11
CA GLU A 128 2.39 -9.86 2.64
C GLU A 128 3.72 -9.79 1.86
N SER A 129 3.75 -9.21 0.65
CA SER A 129 5.00 -8.95 -0.08
C SER A 129 5.94 -8.00 0.67
N CYS A 130 5.43 -7.14 1.55
CA CYS A 130 6.24 -6.24 2.37
C CYS A 130 6.22 -6.60 3.86
N HIS A 131 5.06 -7.02 4.36
CA HIS A 131 4.86 -7.31 5.78
C HIS A 131 5.29 -8.73 6.17
N GLY A 132 5.39 -9.65 5.21
CA GLY A 132 5.52 -11.08 5.46
C GLY A 132 4.18 -11.72 5.82
N THR A 133 4.22 -12.98 6.27
CA THR A 133 3.01 -13.74 6.59
C THR A 133 2.15 -13.06 7.67
N GLY A 134 0.85 -12.94 7.38
CA GLY A 134 -0.15 -12.49 8.36
C GLY A 134 -0.76 -13.63 9.21
N TRP A 135 -0.29 -14.87 9.06
CA TRP A 135 -0.96 -16.06 9.61
C TRP A 135 -1.17 -16.01 11.13
N GLU A 136 -0.14 -15.62 11.88
CA GLU A 136 -0.25 -15.51 13.34
C GLU A 136 -1.24 -14.39 13.71
N HIS A 137 -1.13 -13.23 13.04
CA HIS A 137 -1.98 -12.08 13.28
C HIS A 137 -3.46 -12.36 13.05
N VAL A 138 -3.81 -13.04 11.97
CA VAL A 138 -5.23 -13.30 11.66
C VAL A 138 -5.87 -14.30 12.63
N ASN A 139 -5.06 -15.13 13.29
CA ASN A 139 -5.53 -16.11 14.29
C ASN A 139 -5.50 -15.55 15.73
N ASP A 140 -4.66 -14.56 16.01
CA ASP A 140 -4.62 -13.82 17.28
C ASP A 140 -4.37 -12.32 17.02
N PRO A 141 -5.41 -11.54 16.69
CA PRO A 141 -5.24 -10.14 16.29
C PRO A 141 -4.78 -9.25 17.45
N ALA A 142 -3.48 -9.02 17.51
CA ALA A 142 -2.82 -8.20 18.51
C ALA A 142 -1.72 -7.34 17.87
N VAL A 143 -1.24 -6.31 18.59
CA VAL A 143 -0.15 -5.46 18.09
C VAL A 143 1.15 -6.27 18.01
N GLU A 144 1.32 -7.23 18.91
CA GLU A 144 2.48 -8.10 19.04
C GLU A 144 2.57 -9.14 17.91
N THR A 145 1.44 -9.51 17.32
CA THR A 145 1.37 -10.46 16.20
C THR A 145 1.29 -9.76 14.85
N ALA A 146 1.14 -8.43 14.83
CA ALA A 146 1.01 -7.66 13.59
C ALA A 146 2.30 -7.77 12.76
N PRO A 147 2.24 -8.22 11.50
CA PRO A 147 3.41 -8.33 10.66
C PRO A 147 3.91 -6.92 10.31
N LEU A 148 5.19 -6.67 10.51
CA LEU A 148 5.83 -5.38 10.26
C LEU A 148 6.66 -5.45 8.99
N CYS A 149 6.64 -4.38 8.21
CA CYS A 149 7.50 -4.23 7.04
C CYS A 149 8.80 -3.49 7.40
N SER A 150 9.83 -3.73 6.59
CA SER A 150 11.04 -2.91 6.55
C SER A 150 10.82 -1.71 5.63
N VAL A 151 11.29 -0.54 6.07
CA VAL A 151 11.31 0.68 5.24
C VAL A 151 12.71 1.07 4.78
N LEU A 152 13.68 0.16 4.93
CA LEU A 152 15.05 0.41 4.50
C LEU A 152 15.11 0.65 2.98
N ALA A 153 15.89 1.67 2.61
CA ALA A 153 16.17 2.05 1.23
C ALA A 153 17.68 1.97 1.00
N ASP A 154 18.21 0.75 0.99
CA ASP A 154 19.64 0.45 0.88
C ASP A 154 19.86 -0.70 -0.12
N GLU A 155 20.94 -0.62 -0.90
CA GLU A 155 21.29 -1.64 -1.92
C GLU A 155 21.63 -3.01 -1.33
N THR A 156 21.93 -3.07 -0.04
CA THR A 156 22.30 -4.30 0.69
C THR A 156 21.19 -4.81 1.60
N ALA A 157 20.06 -4.11 1.66
CA ALA A 157 18.91 -4.57 2.43
C ALA A 157 18.32 -5.81 1.77
N THR A 158 18.13 -6.87 2.55
CA THR A 158 17.50 -8.13 2.10
C THR A 158 15.99 -8.14 2.34
N THR A 159 15.40 -6.97 2.58
CA THR A 159 13.98 -6.74 2.87
C THR A 159 13.62 -5.32 2.44
N GLY A 160 12.33 -5.04 2.28
CA GLY A 160 11.84 -3.71 1.90
C GLY A 160 11.87 -3.47 0.39
N CYS A 161 11.76 -2.20 -0.01
CA CYS A 161 11.46 -1.82 -1.39
C CYS A 161 12.56 -2.24 -2.39
N GLY A 162 13.82 -2.27 -1.93
CA GLY A 162 15.00 -2.51 -2.76
C GLY A 162 15.06 -3.91 -3.39
N GLU A 163 14.42 -4.91 -2.77
CA GLU A 163 14.38 -6.28 -3.30
C GLU A 163 13.71 -6.37 -4.68
N CYS A 164 12.76 -5.46 -4.95
CA CYS A 164 12.07 -5.37 -6.24
C CYS A 164 12.48 -4.14 -7.05
N HIS A 165 12.76 -3.03 -6.37
CA HIS A 165 13.13 -1.75 -6.98
C HIS A 165 14.66 -1.56 -7.03
N ALA A 166 15.32 -2.57 -7.61
CA ALA A 166 16.75 -2.57 -7.89
C ALA A 166 17.06 -3.07 -9.32
N GLY A 167 18.31 -2.88 -9.72
CA GLY A 167 18.88 -3.43 -10.94
C GLY A 167 18.45 -2.69 -12.21
N THR A 168 18.69 -3.32 -13.37
CA THR A 168 18.61 -2.64 -14.68
C THR A 168 17.21 -2.10 -15.00
N HIS A 169 16.15 -2.80 -14.62
CA HIS A 169 14.78 -2.45 -14.99
C HIS A 169 14.10 -1.51 -14.00
N HIS A 170 14.53 -1.52 -12.73
CA HIS A 170 14.01 -0.69 -11.67
C HIS A 170 15.15 -0.13 -10.80
N PRO A 171 16.08 0.69 -11.33
CA PRO A 171 17.32 1.10 -10.65
C PRO A 171 17.10 2.14 -9.53
N PHE A 172 15.96 2.11 -8.86
CA PHE A 172 15.53 3.18 -7.96
C PHE A 172 16.36 3.20 -6.69
N VAL A 173 16.68 2.05 -6.09
CA VAL A 173 17.50 2.02 -4.86
C VAL A 173 18.93 2.49 -5.14
N GLU A 174 19.52 2.14 -6.28
CA GLU A 174 20.86 2.58 -6.67
C GLU A 174 20.90 4.07 -7.02
N GLN A 175 19.84 4.58 -7.68
CA GLN A 175 19.72 6.03 -7.93
C GLN A 175 19.50 6.80 -6.63
N TRP A 176 18.72 6.23 -5.70
CA TRP A 176 18.45 6.82 -4.40
C TRP A 176 19.68 6.84 -3.51
N SER A 177 20.44 5.75 -3.48
CA SER A 177 21.62 5.56 -2.64
C SER A 177 22.73 6.56 -2.94
N VAL A 178 22.79 7.12 -4.15
CA VAL A 178 23.76 8.18 -4.53
C VAL A 178 23.17 9.59 -4.46
N SER A 179 21.88 9.73 -4.15
CA SER A 179 21.21 11.02 -3.98
C SER A 179 21.56 11.67 -2.64
N ALA A 180 21.23 12.97 -2.51
CA ALA A 180 21.37 13.67 -1.24
C ALA A 180 20.39 13.14 -0.16
N HIS A 181 19.24 12.57 -0.57
CA HIS A 181 18.26 12.01 0.35
C HIS A 181 18.66 10.63 0.88
N GLY A 182 19.28 9.79 0.03
CA GLY A 182 19.91 8.54 0.47
C GLY A 182 21.14 8.78 1.36
N ASN A 183 21.86 9.89 1.15
CA ASN A 183 23.09 10.24 1.86
C ASN A 183 22.97 11.44 2.82
N THR A 184 21.88 11.56 3.57
CA THR A 184 21.76 12.66 4.52
C THR A 184 22.89 12.64 5.57
N SER A 185 23.40 13.82 5.90
CA SER A 185 24.49 13.99 6.87
C SER A 185 24.11 13.42 8.24
N SER A 186 24.99 12.60 8.83
CA SER A 186 24.83 12.10 10.20
C SER A 186 24.77 13.22 11.23
N TYR A 187 25.43 14.35 10.97
CA TYR A 187 25.34 15.54 11.82
C TYR A 187 23.91 16.09 11.88
N ALA A 188 23.26 16.26 10.73
CA ALA A 188 21.90 16.79 10.67
C ALA A 188 20.89 15.79 11.24
N ARG A 189 21.05 14.50 10.93
CA ARG A 189 20.23 13.41 11.48
C ARG A 189 20.32 13.30 13.01
N GLY A 190 21.49 13.55 13.59
CA GLY A 190 21.70 13.47 15.04
C GLY A 190 21.29 14.73 15.82
N ARG A 191 20.80 15.77 15.15
CA ARG A 191 20.50 17.08 15.73
C ARG A 191 18.99 17.30 15.79
N ALA A 192 18.43 17.38 17.00
CA ALA A 192 16.99 17.49 17.21
C ALA A 192 16.35 18.67 16.45
N ASP A 193 17.06 19.78 16.30
CA ASP A 193 16.65 20.97 15.53
C ASP A 193 16.66 20.77 14.00
N CYS A 194 17.22 19.66 13.51
CA CYS A 194 17.36 19.35 12.09
C CYS A 194 16.59 18.08 11.67
N GLN A 195 16.16 17.26 12.64
CA GLN A 195 15.59 15.94 12.40
C GLN A 195 14.29 15.97 11.59
N GLU A 196 13.48 17.01 11.74
CA GLU A 196 12.19 17.15 11.02
C GLU A 196 12.32 17.09 9.49
N CYS A 197 13.51 17.34 8.93
CA CYS A 197 13.76 17.25 7.49
C CYS A 197 14.87 16.25 7.13
N HIS A 198 15.73 15.86 8.07
CA HIS A 198 16.94 15.11 7.75
C HIS A 198 16.96 13.68 8.28
N GLU A 199 16.09 13.34 9.24
CA GLU A 199 15.95 11.97 9.73
C GLU A 199 14.64 11.39 9.19
N GLY A 200 14.72 10.25 8.49
CA GLY A 200 13.60 9.74 7.70
C GLY A 200 12.34 9.45 8.52
N ARG A 201 12.48 8.96 9.75
CA ARG A 201 11.36 8.61 10.63
C ARG A 201 10.72 9.87 11.19
N VAL A 202 11.54 10.82 11.63
CA VAL A 202 11.05 12.11 12.16
C VAL A 202 10.41 12.94 11.04
N ALA A 203 10.98 12.94 9.83
CA ALA A 203 10.38 13.60 8.68
C ALA A 203 9.04 12.97 8.29
N LEU A 204 8.95 11.63 8.26
CA LEU A 204 7.71 10.92 8.00
C LEU A 204 6.61 11.30 9.01
N GLU A 205 6.94 11.33 10.30
CA GLU A 205 6.01 11.70 11.35
C GLU A 205 5.64 13.19 11.31
N GLN A 206 6.62 14.10 11.27
CA GLN A 206 6.36 15.52 11.47
C GLN A 206 5.93 16.26 10.20
N LYS A 207 6.42 15.85 9.03
CA LYS A 207 6.05 16.49 7.75
C LYS A 207 4.83 15.84 7.10
N PHE A 208 4.55 14.57 7.39
CA PHE A 208 3.45 13.83 6.76
C PHE A 208 2.43 13.26 7.73
N ALA A 209 2.58 13.48 9.04
CA ALA A 209 1.67 13.00 10.08
C ALA A 209 1.49 11.46 10.07
N GLU A 210 2.47 10.73 9.55
CA GLU A 210 2.44 9.27 9.47
C GLU A 210 3.09 8.66 10.73
N GLN A 211 2.30 7.85 11.44
CA GLN A 211 2.68 7.27 12.73
C GLN A 211 2.57 5.73 12.72
N GLY A 212 2.46 5.10 11.56
CA GLY A 212 2.45 3.65 11.40
C GLY A 212 3.65 2.96 12.06
N ASN A 213 3.51 1.67 12.36
CA ASN A 213 4.59 0.83 12.87
C ASN A 213 5.32 0.14 11.71
N TYR A 214 6.63 -0.01 11.85
CA TYR A 214 7.55 -0.66 10.93
C TYR A 214 8.79 -1.08 11.70
N LEU A 215 9.61 -1.97 11.15
CA LEU A 215 10.73 -2.60 11.85
C LEU A 215 11.75 -1.59 12.40
N GLU A 216 12.05 -0.55 11.65
CA GLU A 216 13.06 0.45 12.00
C GLU A 216 12.57 1.56 12.94
N LYS A 217 11.27 1.57 13.30
CA LYS A 217 10.63 2.71 13.98
C LYS A 217 11.34 3.12 15.26
N ASP A 218 11.65 2.16 16.11
CA ASP A 218 12.29 2.40 17.42
C ASP A 218 13.81 2.12 17.41
N GLY A 219 14.41 2.01 16.22
CA GLY A 219 15.85 1.77 16.06
C GLY A 219 16.72 2.90 16.65
N ALA A 220 17.84 2.54 17.29
CA ALA A 220 18.76 3.51 17.88
C ALA A 220 19.52 4.34 16.82
N GLU A 221 19.79 3.74 15.66
CA GLU A 221 20.51 4.38 14.57
C GLU A 221 19.60 5.31 13.77
N THR A 222 20.05 6.54 13.53
CA THR A 222 19.31 7.51 12.72
C THR A 222 19.27 7.09 11.25
N GLN A 223 18.12 7.23 10.61
CA GLN A 223 17.92 6.83 9.22
C GLN A 223 18.00 8.03 8.29
N SER A 224 18.59 7.84 7.10
CA SER A 224 18.42 8.77 5.98
C SER A 224 16.95 8.83 5.54
N ILE A 225 16.62 9.75 4.63
CA ILE A 225 15.30 9.75 4.02
C ILE A 225 15.18 8.48 3.17
N PHE A 226 14.10 7.73 3.37
CA PHE A 226 13.79 6.49 2.67
C PHE A 226 12.51 6.63 1.83
N CYS A 227 12.23 5.63 1.00
CA CYS A 227 11.17 5.68 -0.02
C CYS A 227 9.81 6.09 0.56
N VAL A 228 9.42 5.51 1.70
CA VAL A 228 8.09 5.74 2.27
C VAL A 228 7.92 7.11 2.92
N VAL A 229 8.98 7.93 3.04
CA VAL A 229 8.84 9.35 3.40
C VAL A 229 8.06 10.11 2.33
N CYS A 230 8.27 9.77 1.06
CA CYS A 230 7.61 10.42 -0.06
C CYS A 230 6.45 9.62 -0.61
N HIS A 231 6.55 8.29 -0.59
CA HIS A 231 5.56 7.38 -1.15
C HIS A 231 4.71 6.72 -0.05
N ASP A 232 3.41 6.60 -0.27
CA ASP A 232 2.53 5.77 0.55
C ASP A 232 2.43 4.38 -0.08
N SER A 233 3.00 3.37 0.59
CA SER A 233 2.96 1.98 0.12
C SER A 233 1.54 1.41 0.05
N HIS A 234 0.59 1.99 0.78
CA HIS A 234 -0.81 1.60 0.71
C HIS A 234 -1.55 2.34 -0.39
N GLY A 235 -0.98 3.39 -0.98
CA GLY A 235 -1.60 4.17 -2.05
C GLY A 235 -2.11 5.55 -1.60
N SER A 236 -2.22 6.48 -2.55
CA SER A 236 -2.65 7.85 -2.27
C SER A 236 -3.50 8.42 -3.41
N SER A 237 -3.97 9.66 -3.31
CA SER A 237 -4.65 10.31 -4.44
C SER A 237 -3.69 10.89 -5.48
N PHE A 238 -2.38 10.74 -5.28
CA PHE A 238 -1.35 11.39 -6.08
C PHE A 238 -0.61 10.34 -6.92
N GLU A 239 -0.19 10.76 -8.12
CA GLU A 239 0.56 9.90 -9.04
C GLU A 239 1.79 9.29 -8.34
N ALA A 240 2.12 8.05 -8.71
CA ALA A 240 3.21 7.28 -8.10
C ALA A 240 3.10 7.14 -6.57
N ASN A 241 1.87 7.17 -6.04
CA ASN A 241 1.55 7.03 -4.61
C ASN A 241 2.23 8.09 -3.74
N LEU A 242 2.48 9.29 -4.25
CA LEU A 242 3.13 10.33 -3.44
C LEU A 242 2.24 10.73 -2.26
N ARG A 243 2.81 11.14 -1.11
CA ARG A 243 2.03 11.58 0.07
C ARG A 243 1.45 12.99 -0.07
N ALA A 244 1.89 13.73 -1.08
CA ALA A 244 1.56 15.14 -1.28
C ALA A 244 1.70 15.50 -2.77
N PRO A 245 1.01 16.56 -3.24
CA PRO A 245 1.10 17.00 -4.63
C PRO A 245 2.50 17.52 -4.96
N ILE A 246 2.87 17.43 -6.23
CA ILE A 246 4.11 17.99 -6.81
C ILE A 246 3.86 18.96 -7.97
N ASP A 247 2.60 19.13 -8.34
CA ASP A 247 2.12 19.92 -9.47
C ASP A 247 1.64 21.32 -9.05
N VAL A 248 1.33 21.51 -7.76
CA VAL A 248 0.86 22.79 -7.22
C VAL A 248 1.87 23.37 -6.24
N ALA A 249 2.46 24.52 -6.58
CA ALA A 249 3.31 25.28 -5.68
C ALA A 249 2.51 25.80 -4.47
N SER A 250 2.61 25.10 -3.35
CA SER A 250 1.94 25.42 -2.09
C SER A 250 2.76 24.91 -0.90
N PRO A 251 2.51 25.37 0.34
CA PRO A 251 3.13 24.78 1.52
C PRO A 251 2.89 23.26 1.66
N ASP A 252 1.80 22.75 1.08
CA ASP A 252 1.46 21.33 1.10
C ASP A 252 2.23 20.50 0.08
N HIS A 253 2.92 21.13 -0.88
CA HIS A 253 3.71 20.46 -1.92
C HIS A 253 4.79 19.57 -1.29
N LEU A 254 4.94 18.34 -1.77
CA LEU A 254 5.81 17.29 -1.23
C LEU A 254 7.20 17.81 -0.85
N CYS A 255 7.91 18.40 -1.82
CA CYS A 255 9.26 18.94 -1.62
C CYS A 255 9.29 20.16 -0.68
N ILE A 256 8.28 21.02 -0.72
CA ILE A 256 8.25 22.29 0.02
C ILE A 256 8.15 22.03 1.52
N ARG A 257 7.53 20.92 1.96
CA ARG A 257 7.45 20.55 3.38
C ARG A 257 8.81 20.45 4.09
N CYS A 258 9.87 20.11 3.35
CA CYS A 258 11.24 20.09 3.86
C CYS A 258 12.09 21.25 3.34
N HIS A 259 11.82 21.72 2.12
CA HIS A 259 12.55 22.80 1.46
C HIS A 259 11.89 24.17 1.62
N SER A 260 11.43 24.50 2.84
CA SER A 260 10.90 25.83 3.16
C SER A 260 11.42 26.41 4.48
N ASN A 261 12.62 26.02 4.92
CA ASN A 261 13.10 26.33 6.28
C ASN A 261 13.45 27.81 6.49
N ARG A 262 14.40 28.38 5.72
CA ARG A 262 14.82 29.79 5.90
C ARG A 262 15.27 30.46 4.61
N GLY A 263 14.56 31.51 4.19
CA GLY A 263 14.83 32.25 2.94
C GLY A 263 15.55 33.59 3.11
N THR A 264 15.44 34.25 4.27
CA THR A 264 16.08 35.55 4.53
C THR A 264 17.42 35.41 5.28
N PRO A 265 18.55 35.95 4.77
CA PRO A 265 19.78 36.09 5.53
C PRO A 265 19.61 37.21 6.58
N PRO A 266 19.95 36.95 7.86
CA PRO A 266 21.26 37.40 8.32
C PRO A 266 21.87 36.41 9.34
N SER A 267 22.02 35.14 8.95
CA SER A 267 22.89 34.22 9.71
C SER A 267 24.20 34.02 8.97
N ASP A 268 25.27 33.65 9.69
CA ASP A 268 26.59 33.33 9.13
C ASP A 268 26.56 32.16 8.13
N HIS A 269 25.43 31.48 7.99
CA HIS A 269 25.22 30.30 7.13
C HIS A 269 24.27 30.55 5.95
N GLY A 270 23.70 31.76 5.81
CA GLY A 270 22.81 32.11 4.70
C GLY A 270 21.45 31.41 4.70
N ALA A 271 20.77 31.40 3.56
CA ALA A 271 19.51 30.70 3.34
C ALA A 271 19.71 29.17 3.45
N HIS A 272 18.71 28.46 3.96
CA HIS A 272 18.79 27.02 4.20
C HIS A 272 17.47 26.36 3.81
N GLY A 273 17.53 25.38 2.89
CA GLY A 273 16.32 24.74 2.37
C GLY A 273 15.29 25.76 1.87
N ALA A 274 15.72 26.76 1.08
CA ALA A 274 14.87 27.89 0.69
C ALA A 274 14.20 27.71 -0.68
N GLN A 275 14.33 26.54 -1.31
CA GLN A 275 13.85 26.31 -2.68
C GLN A 275 12.33 26.48 -2.78
N GLY A 276 11.58 25.94 -1.83
CA GLY A 276 10.13 26.11 -1.73
C GLY A 276 9.73 27.55 -1.44
N LEU A 277 10.46 28.25 -0.56
CA LEU A 277 10.23 29.69 -0.32
C LEU A 277 10.40 30.52 -1.60
N LEU A 278 11.37 30.17 -2.45
CA LEU A 278 11.55 30.79 -3.76
C LEU A 278 10.34 30.55 -4.69
N LEU A 279 9.83 29.31 -4.72
CA LEU A 279 8.64 28.97 -5.52
C LEU A 279 7.37 29.64 -5.01
N LEU A 280 7.24 29.78 -3.68
CA LEU A 280 6.10 30.43 -3.03
C LEU A 280 6.18 31.96 -3.06
N GLN A 281 7.34 32.53 -3.41
CA GLN A 281 7.64 33.95 -3.31
C GLN A 281 7.44 34.50 -1.90
N ASP A 282 7.80 33.71 -0.89
CA ASP A 282 7.60 34.01 0.53
C ASP A 282 8.93 34.01 1.28
N ASP A 283 9.14 34.99 2.17
CA ASP A 283 10.33 35.17 3.02
C ASP A 283 11.70 34.87 2.34
N ILE A 284 11.79 35.12 1.05
CA ILE A 284 13.03 35.10 0.29
C ILE A 284 13.70 36.46 0.46
N GLY A 285 15.01 36.46 0.75
CA GLY A 285 15.81 37.68 0.84
C GLY A 285 15.83 38.49 -0.47
N TRP A 286 16.92 39.17 -0.78
CA TRP A 286 16.96 40.00 -2.00
C TRP A 286 16.81 39.14 -3.28
N ILE A 287 15.73 39.38 -4.04
CA ILE A 287 15.51 38.85 -5.39
C ILE A 287 16.10 39.85 -6.40
N PRO A 288 16.96 39.43 -7.35
CA PRO A 288 17.42 40.31 -8.42
C PRO A 288 16.25 40.88 -9.24
N GLY A 289 16.31 42.18 -9.55
CA GLY A 289 15.34 42.78 -10.46
C GLY A 289 15.35 42.08 -11.82
N GLY A 290 14.20 41.57 -12.25
CA GLY A 290 14.05 40.80 -13.50
C GLY A 290 14.13 39.27 -13.36
N PHE A 291 14.15 38.74 -12.13
CA PHE A 291 13.97 37.30 -11.91
C PHE A 291 12.51 36.90 -12.16
N GLU A 292 12.29 36.16 -13.25
CA GLU A 292 11.06 35.41 -13.49
C GLU A 292 11.33 33.98 -12.99
N GLY A 293 10.55 33.51 -12.01
CA GLY A 293 10.66 32.13 -11.53
C GLY A 293 10.46 31.14 -12.68
N PRO A 294 11.00 29.91 -12.59
CA PRO A 294 10.77 28.91 -13.62
C PRO A 294 9.26 28.70 -13.79
N GLU A 295 8.77 28.71 -15.04
CA GLU A 295 7.42 28.24 -15.31
C GLU A 295 7.30 26.80 -14.78
N PRO A 296 6.20 26.44 -14.10
CA PRO A 296 5.99 25.09 -13.63
C PRO A 296 6.17 24.12 -14.81
N PRO A 297 6.88 23.00 -14.63
CA PRO A 297 7.14 22.09 -15.73
C PRO A 297 5.80 21.66 -16.35
N ALA A 298 5.69 21.76 -17.66
CA ALA A 298 4.61 21.11 -18.38
C ALA A 298 4.77 19.61 -18.17
N HIS A 299 3.87 19.01 -17.39
CA HIS A 299 3.82 17.59 -17.11
C HIS A 299 3.89 16.79 -18.42
N GLY A 300 4.91 15.94 -18.55
CA GLY A 300 5.12 15.02 -19.66
C GLY A 300 5.79 13.76 -19.17
#